data_AF-A0AAE0YH95-F1
#
_entry.id   AF-A0AAE0YH95-F1
#
_cell.length_a   1.000
_cell.length_b   1.000
_cell.length_c   1.000
_cell.angle_alpha   90.00
_cell.angle_beta   90.00
_cell.angle_gamma   90.00
#
_symmetry.space_group_name_H-M   'P 1'
#
loop_
_entity.id
_entity.type
_entity.pdbx_description
1 polymer ?
#
loop_
_entity_poly.entity_id
_entity_poly.type
_entity_poly.pdbx_seq_one_letter_code
_entity_poly.pdbx_strand_id
1 'polypeptide(L)'
;MWTHDWIMKANAKKTTFTIFTLSTKKPTVTLTLDGQKLIEENNPKYLGITFDPRLTWKTLIDTCHQKGLTRTCILRKLAGLEWGADSNILKKTYTGYVRPVLEYGVTSWGMAAKSNVQKVISVQNQNLRIITGGMKSTPIRIMESQSQIESMLDRRDRKLLTEQTKYKAQPTSKMHKHINNLNKGRLKRSSFAKESKLIETENEIIQEIKNLTPLETHASTPPWEKQPQIEIRSHIRTIESKHKHSDLELKDLTSTYLNENFPKEEWIRVYTDGSAENAVTNGGSGVYIEMPDGKTTESSIPTGIHCSNYRAELEAIMEALTILGRITPSIPQAKAVILSDSRSVLAKLEVLRGTERQPLAKGFKNAVQNTQSLVLQWIPAHCGIEGNERADSLAKEGSQLEQIERDLMYSEVKTIIKNSMKNKWKESHPEFNRQDGVHQLDRRGQTTIFGLRTGHNRLRHHMNRVFKVGETNLCSCGEAAETAEHVLQNCQTYDALRQSIWNEAVDMTTKLYGPPHELERTAAFIAKAGIAV
;
A
#
# COMPACT_ATOMS: atom_id res chain seq x y z
N MET A 1 26.40 -6.76 -36.53
CA MET A 1 25.21 -6.04 -36.03
C MET A 1 24.44 -7.07 -35.24
N TRP A 2 23.99 -6.76 -34.01
CA TRP A 2 23.31 -7.72 -33.13
C TRP A 2 22.23 -8.54 -33.85
N THR A 3 21.47 -7.93 -34.75
CA THR A 3 20.43 -8.64 -35.51
C THR A 3 20.97 -9.76 -36.41
N HIS A 4 22.18 -9.63 -36.99
CA HIS A 4 22.80 -10.72 -37.75
C HIS A 4 23.21 -11.88 -36.84
N ASP A 5 23.80 -11.57 -35.69
CA ASP A 5 24.27 -12.56 -34.72
C ASP A 5 23.11 -13.40 -34.15
N TRP A 6 21.90 -12.84 -34.14
CA TRP A 6 20.67 -13.50 -33.67
C TRP A 6 19.70 -13.88 -34.81
N ILE A 7 20.15 -13.86 -36.07
CA ILE A 7 19.36 -14.28 -37.25
C ILE A 7 18.01 -13.52 -37.35
N MET A 8 18.01 -12.25 -36.93
CA MET A 8 16.88 -11.34 -37.03
C MET A 8 17.07 -10.37 -38.21
N LYS A 9 16.01 -10.11 -38.96
CA LYS A 9 16.00 -9.10 -40.03
C LYS A 9 15.18 -7.89 -39.62
N ALA A 10 15.83 -6.74 -39.47
CA ALA A 10 15.16 -5.47 -39.18
C ALA A 10 14.53 -4.88 -40.45
N ASN A 11 13.34 -4.30 -40.34
CA ASN A 11 12.68 -3.65 -41.48
C ASN A 11 13.06 -2.16 -41.50
N ALA A 12 13.99 -1.79 -42.40
CA ALA A 12 14.50 -0.43 -42.50
C ALA A 12 13.41 0.65 -42.66
N LYS A 13 12.30 0.37 -43.36
CA LYS A 13 11.18 1.32 -43.53
C LYS A 13 10.41 1.61 -42.24
N LYS A 14 10.43 0.67 -41.30
CA LYS A 14 9.76 0.81 -39.98
C LYS A 14 10.76 1.21 -38.88
N THR A 15 12.05 1.32 -39.21
CA THR A 15 13.09 1.69 -38.25
C THR A 15 13.29 3.20 -38.28
N THR A 16 13.25 3.81 -37.11
CA THR A 16 13.63 5.20 -36.89
C THR A 16 14.82 5.27 -35.96
N PHE A 17 15.49 6.42 -35.91
CA PHE A 17 16.52 6.70 -34.92
C PHE A 17 16.23 8.00 -34.19
N THR A 18 16.83 8.17 -33.02
CA THR A 18 16.68 9.37 -32.19
C THR A 18 18.03 9.73 -31.60
N ILE A 19 18.44 10.99 -31.72
CA ILE A 19 19.66 11.49 -31.11
C ILE A 19 19.34 12.05 -29.71
N PHE A 20 19.86 11.42 -28.67
CA PHE A 20 19.80 11.95 -27.31
C PHE A 20 21.00 12.87 -27.04
N THR A 21 20.74 14.16 -26.85
CA THR A 21 21.80 15.15 -26.58
C THR A 21 21.34 16.26 -25.66
N LEU A 22 22.26 16.73 -24.81
CA LEU A 22 22.03 17.91 -23.98
C LEU A 22 22.47 19.20 -24.66
N SER A 23 23.19 19.10 -25.78
CA SER A 23 23.64 20.25 -26.55
C SER A 23 22.46 21.02 -27.13
N THR A 24 22.56 22.35 -27.15
CA THR A 24 21.64 23.20 -27.90
C THR A 24 21.86 23.06 -29.41
N LYS A 25 23.09 22.74 -29.83
CA LYS A 25 23.44 22.41 -31.21
C LYS A 25 23.29 20.90 -31.43
N LYS A 26 22.22 20.51 -32.10
CA LYS A 26 21.95 19.11 -32.45
C LYS A 26 22.91 18.68 -33.58
N PRO A 27 23.64 17.56 -33.43
CA PRO A 27 24.48 17.06 -34.52
C PRO A 27 23.61 16.58 -35.68
N THR A 28 24.04 16.86 -36.90
CA THR A 28 23.41 16.29 -38.10
C THR A 28 23.99 14.90 -38.33
N VAL A 29 23.17 13.86 -38.22
CA VAL A 29 23.59 12.47 -38.41
C VAL A 29 22.71 11.85 -39.48
N THR A 30 23.32 11.16 -40.44
CA THR A 30 22.62 10.32 -41.42
C THR A 30 22.95 8.88 -41.12
N LEU A 31 21.94 8.09 -40.75
CA LEU A 31 22.07 6.65 -40.54
C LEU A 31 21.40 5.90 -41.68
N THR A 32 22.03 4.81 -42.10
CA THR A 32 21.51 3.91 -43.14
C THR A 32 21.43 2.48 -42.60
N LEU A 33 20.40 1.74 -43.03
CA LEU A 33 20.21 0.31 -42.73
C LEU A 33 19.79 -0.37 -44.03
N ASP A 34 20.51 -1.41 -44.45
CA ASP A 34 20.31 -2.11 -45.73
C ASP A 34 20.25 -1.14 -46.93
N GLY A 35 21.13 -0.13 -46.94
CA GLY A 35 21.19 0.91 -47.97
C GLY A 35 20.07 1.97 -47.91
N GLN A 36 19.08 1.84 -47.01
CA GLN A 36 18.01 2.81 -46.84
C GLN A 36 18.33 3.82 -45.74
N LYS A 37 18.10 5.11 -46.01
CA LYS A 37 18.25 6.18 -45.00
C LYS A 37 17.14 6.08 -43.96
N LEU A 38 17.52 6.02 -42.69
CA LEU A 38 16.58 5.98 -41.57
C LEU A 38 16.00 7.37 -41.31
N ILE A 39 14.76 7.39 -40.83
CA ILE A 39 14.06 8.62 -40.44
C ILE A 39 14.40 8.94 -38.99
N GLU A 40 14.72 10.21 -38.71
CA GLU A 40 14.88 10.68 -37.34
C GLU A 40 13.52 10.97 -36.71
N GLU A 41 13.21 10.31 -35.60
CA GLU A 41 12.00 10.54 -34.79
C GLU A 41 12.41 11.18 -33.46
N ASN A 42 11.85 12.34 -33.10
CA ASN A 42 12.23 13.03 -31.88
C ASN A 42 11.49 12.49 -30.64
N ASN A 43 10.32 11.89 -30.81
CA ASN A 43 9.52 11.36 -29.71
C ASN A 43 9.22 9.86 -29.90
N PRO A 44 10.24 8.99 -29.96
CA PRO A 44 10.01 7.57 -30.16
C PRO A 44 9.25 7.00 -28.97
N LYS A 45 8.34 6.07 -29.25
CA LYS A 45 7.58 5.35 -28.22
C LYS A 45 8.12 3.93 -28.10
N TYR A 46 8.53 3.55 -26.90
CA TYR A 46 8.98 2.19 -26.59
C TYR A 46 8.25 1.67 -25.37
N LEU A 47 7.55 0.54 -25.53
CA LEU A 47 6.70 -0.08 -24.51
C LEU A 47 5.74 0.90 -23.82
N GLY A 48 5.25 1.90 -24.59
CA GLY A 48 4.34 2.95 -24.15
C GLY A 48 5.00 4.18 -23.50
N ILE A 49 6.30 4.12 -23.17
CA ILE A 49 7.09 5.27 -22.73
C ILE A 49 7.48 6.11 -23.94
N THR A 50 7.20 7.41 -23.89
CA THR A 50 7.56 8.37 -24.94
C THR A 50 8.80 9.12 -24.50
N PHE A 51 9.88 8.97 -25.27
CA PHE A 51 11.13 9.67 -25.02
C PHE A 51 11.08 11.05 -25.68
N ASP A 52 11.94 11.96 -25.23
CA ASP A 52 12.23 13.20 -25.94
C ASP A 52 13.76 13.33 -26.08
N PRO A 53 14.29 14.11 -27.04
CA PRO A 53 15.73 14.10 -27.37
C PRO A 53 16.61 14.58 -26.20
N ARG A 54 16.00 15.24 -25.22
CA ARG A 54 16.66 15.73 -24.01
C ARG A 54 16.28 14.92 -22.77
N LEU A 55 15.47 13.87 -22.85
CA LEU A 55 14.99 13.11 -21.70
C LEU A 55 14.42 14.02 -20.58
N THR A 56 13.68 15.05 -20.98
CA THR A 56 12.94 15.95 -20.06
C THR A 56 11.65 15.32 -19.55
N TRP A 57 11.21 14.25 -20.20
CA TRP A 57 9.95 13.53 -19.99
C TRP A 57 8.70 14.39 -20.18
N LYS A 58 8.85 15.56 -20.80
CA LYS A 58 7.76 16.52 -20.99
C LYS A 58 6.62 15.90 -21.80
N THR A 59 6.92 15.30 -22.95
CA THR A 59 5.92 14.68 -23.84
C THR A 59 5.17 13.54 -23.15
N LEU A 60 5.87 12.72 -22.36
CA LEU A 60 5.26 11.65 -21.56
C LEU A 60 4.31 12.22 -20.51
N ILE A 61 4.78 13.19 -19.72
CA ILE A 61 3.98 13.86 -18.69
C ILE A 61 2.77 14.56 -19.29
N ASP A 62 2.92 15.26 -20.41
CA ASP A 62 1.82 15.94 -21.10
C ASP A 62 0.75 14.93 -21.57
N THR A 63 1.18 13.76 -22.04
CA THR A 63 0.26 12.67 -22.38
C THR A 63 -0.49 12.14 -21.15
N CYS A 64 0.22 11.90 -20.04
CA CYS A 64 -0.40 11.47 -18.78
C CYS A 64 -1.36 12.54 -18.23
N HIS A 65 -0.99 13.81 -18.34
CA HIS A 65 -1.81 14.96 -17.94
C HIS A 65 -3.10 15.04 -18.74
N GLN A 66 -3.05 15.02 -20.07
CA GLN A 66 -4.25 15.10 -20.92
C GLN A 66 -5.20 13.91 -20.72
N LYS A 67 -4.64 12.69 -20.63
CA LYS A 67 -5.43 11.50 -20.31
C LYS A 67 -6.04 11.59 -18.91
N GLY A 68 -5.28 12.09 -17.93
CA GLY A 68 -5.74 12.34 -16.58
C GLY A 68 -6.93 13.30 -16.54
N LEU A 69 -6.82 14.45 -17.20
CA LEU A 69 -7.91 15.44 -17.31
C LEU A 69 -9.17 14.85 -17.94
N THR A 70 -9.01 14.09 -19.03
CA THR A 70 -10.13 13.42 -19.71
C THR A 70 -10.86 12.48 -18.75
N ARG A 71 -10.12 11.69 -17.96
CA ARG A 71 -10.70 10.78 -16.96
C ARG A 71 -11.33 11.54 -15.78
N THR A 72 -10.76 12.68 -15.39
CA THR A 72 -11.33 13.56 -14.37
C THR A 72 -12.66 14.16 -14.78
N CYS A 73 -12.88 14.45 -16.07
CA CYS A 73 -14.20 14.87 -16.55
C CYS A 73 -15.29 13.83 -16.28
N ILE A 74 -14.97 12.54 -16.41
CA ILE A 74 -15.89 11.45 -16.08
C ILE A 74 -16.15 11.40 -14.57
N LEU A 75 -15.09 11.48 -13.76
CA LEU A 75 -15.24 11.52 -12.30
C LEU A 75 -16.12 12.70 -11.85
N ARG A 76 -15.97 13.87 -12.48
CA ARG A 76 -16.79 15.05 -12.19
C ARG A 76 -18.28 14.81 -12.49
N LYS A 77 -18.60 14.09 -13.55
CA LYS A 77 -19.99 13.72 -13.88
C LYS A 77 -20.59 12.76 -12.84
N LEU A 78 -19.79 12.00 -12.11
CA LEU A 78 -20.27 11.13 -11.04
C LEU A 78 -20.44 11.86 -9.69
N ALA A 79 -19.91 13.07 -9.56
CA ALA A 79 -19.73 13.75 -8.28
C ALA A 79 -20.74 14.88 -8.03
N GLY A 80 -21.95 14.79 -8.58
CA GLY A 80 -23.04 15.72 -8.29
C GLY A 80 -23.24 15.93 -6.78
N LEU A 81 -23.61 17.14 -6.36
CA LEU A 81 -23.70 17.46 -4.93
C LEU A 81 -24.90 16.79 -4.23
N GLU A 82 -26.00 16.56 -4.95
CA GLU A 82 -27.24 16.02 -4.39
C GLU A 82 -27.51 14.57 -4.80
N TRP A 83 -27.08 14.18 -5.99
CA TRP A 83 -27.34 12.87 -6.60
C TRP A 83 -26.05 12.07 -6.88
N GLY A 84 -24.89 12.69 -6.65
CA GLY A 84 -23.61 12.08 -6.99
C GLY A 84 -23.21 10.95 -6.05
N ALA A 85 -22.25 10.17 -6.50
CA ALA A 85 -21.66 9.10 -5.73
C ALA A 85 -20.97 9.64 -4.46
N ASP A 86 -21.00 8.85 -3.39
CA ASP A 86 -20.29 9.16 -2.16
C ASP A 86 -18.76 9.23 -2.37
N SER A 87 -18.08 9.88 -1.41
CA SER A 87 -16.63 10.08 -1.45
C SER A 87 -15.82 8.78 -1.52
N ASN A 88 -16.30 7.66 -0.98
CA ASN A 88 -15.61 6.36 -1.06
C ASN A 88 -15.69 5.79 -2.48
N ILE A 89 -16.84 5.85 -3.13
CA ILE A 89 -16.99 5.43 -4.53
C ILE A 89 -16.13 6.31 -5.44
N LEU A 90 -16.15 7.64 -5.24
CA LEU A 90 -15.34 8.57 -6.01
C LEU A 90 -13.83 8.32 -5.79
N LYS A 91 -13.40 8.06 -4.55
CA LYS A 91 -12.02 7.67 -4.23
C LYS A 91 -11.60 6.37 -4.89
N LYS A 92 -12.44 5.33 -4.84
CA LYS A 92 -12.19 4.04 -5.50
C LYS A 92 -12.06 4.23 -7.01
N THR A 93 -12.96 5.02 -7.59
CA THR A 93 -12.94 5.37 -9.02
C THR A 93 -11.67 6.12 -9.40
N TYR A 94 -11.30 7.17 -8.65
CA TYR A 94 -10.02 7.88 -8.84
C TYR A 94 -8.83 6.93 -8.79
N THR A 95 -8.78 6.06 -7.77
CA THR A 95 -7.65 5.16 -7.51
C THR A 95 -7.50 4.10 -8.61
N GLY A 96 -8.61 3.53 -9.10
CA GLY A 96 -8.61 2.51 -10.15
C GLY A 96 -8.54 3.07 -11.57
N TYR A 97 -9.05 4.27 -11.81
CA TYR A 97 -9.24 4.82 -13.16
C TYR A 97 -8.31 6.00 -13.48
N VAL A 98 -8.23 7.03 -12.64
CA VAL A 98 -7.44 8.24 -12.95
C VAL A 98 -5.97 8.04 -12.58
N ARG A 99 -5.72 7.59 -11.35
CA ARG A 99 -4.39 7.50 -10.75
C ARG A 99 -3.38 6.65 -11.55
N PRO A 100 -3.73 5.48 -12.12
CA PRO A 100 -2.77 4.66 -12.87
C PRO A 100 -2.18 5.38 -14.08
N VAL A 101 -2.95 6.27 -14.71
CA VAL A 101 -2.48 7.09 -15.84
C VAL A 101 -1.47 8.13 -15.39
N LEU A 102 -1.75 8.80 -14.27
CA LEU A 102 -0.84 9.82 -13.72
C LEU A 102 0.51 9.21 -13.33
N GLU A 103 0.49 7.99 -12.80
CA GLU A 103 1.68 7.31 -12.29
C GLU A 103 2.40 6.43 -13.33
N TYR A 104 1.93 6.42 -14.57
CA TYR A 104 2.52 5.62 -15.64
C TYR A 104 3.92 6.13 -16.01
N GLY A 105 4.93 5.27 -15.95
CA GLY A 105 6.32 5.63 -16.26
C GLY A 105 7.02 6.48 -15.20
N VAL A 106 6.55 6.47 -13.95
CA VAL A 106 7.10 7.30 -12.86
C VAL A 106 8.57 7.04 -12.54
N THR A 107 9.09 5.84 -12.78
CA THR A 107 10.54 5.56 -12.65
C THR A 107 11.37 6.31 -13.70
N SER A 108 10.75 6.71 -14.81
CA SER A 108 11.34 7.57 -15.84
C SER A 108 11.07 9.05 -15.56
N TRP A 109 9.80 9.46 -15.45
CA TRP A 109 9.48 10.88 -15.33
C TRP A 109 9.61 11.44 -13.90
N GLY A 110 9.77 10.59 -12.87
CA GLY A 110 9.89 11.03 -11.47
C GLY A 110 11.07 11.96 -11.18
N MET A 111 12.07 11.95 -12.06
CA MET A 111 13.24 12.86 -12.04
C MET A 111 13.06 14.12 -12.91
N ALA A 112 11.90 14.32 -13.52
CA ALA A 112 11.63 15.48 -14.36
C ALA A 112 11.60 16.77 -13.54
N ALA A 113 11.72 17.90 -14.23
CA ALA A 113 11.67 19.22 -13.60
C ALA A 113 10.35 19.40 -12.82
N LYS A 114 10.42 20.10 -11.67
CA LYS A 114 9.25 20.37 -10.81
C LYS A 114 8.06 20.95 -11.58
N SER A 115 8.32 21.84 -12.54
CA SER A 115 7.29 22.44 -13.41
C SER A 115 6.53 21.42 -14.25
N ASN A 116 7.18 20.35 -14.72
CA ASN A 116 6.50 19.28 -15.45
C ASN A 116 5.72 18.39 -14.48
N VAL A 117 6.33 17.97 -13.37
CA VAL A 117 5.66 17.14 -12.34
C VAL A 117 4.42 17.85 -11.79
N GLN A 118 4.45 19.17 -11.66
CA GLN A 118 3.30 19.96 -11.21
C GLN A 118 2.04 19.75 -12.06
N LYS A 119 2.17 19.42 -13.35
CA LYS A 119 1.03 19.14 -14.23
C LYS A 119 0.23 17.94 -13.74
N VAL A 120 0.90 16.82 -13.47
CA VAL A 120 0.23 15.61 -12.97
C VAL A 120 -0.29 15.81 -11.53
N ILE A 121 0.44 16.55 -10.68
CA ILE A 121 -0.03 16.94 -9.33
C ILE A 121 -1.34 17.74 -9.43
N SER A 122 -1.42 18.69 -10.38
CA SER A 122 -2.62 19.51 -10.57
C SER A 122 -3.86 18.67 -10.88
N VAL A 123 -3.71 17.56 -11.60
CA VAL A 123 -4.81 16.62 -11.85
C VAL A 123 -5.24 15.95 -10.56
N GLN A 124 -4.32 15.43 -9.74
CA GLN A 124 -4.67 14.90 -8.41
C GLN A 124 -5.44 15.94 -7.59
N ASN A 125 -4.95 17.17 -7.53
CA ASN A 125 -5.59 18.25 -6.76
C ASN A 125 -7.02 18.55 -7.25
N GLN A 126 -7.28 18.48 -8.55
CA GLN A 126 -8.64 18.58 -9.09
C GLN A 126 -9.53 17.42 -8.64
N ASN A 127 -9.02 16.18 -8.66
CA ASN A 127 -9.79 15.01 -8.23
C ASN A 127 -10.04 15.02 -6.72
N LEU A 128 -9.09 15.49 -5.90
CA LEU A 128 -9.28 15.66 -4.46
C LEU A 128 -10.47 16.58 -4.18
N ARG A 129 -10.56 17.74 -4.86
CA ARG A 129 -11.71 18.65 -4.74
C ARG A 129 -13.03 18.00 -5.16
N ILE A 130 -13.01 17.20 -6.23
CA ILE A 130 -14.19 16.46 -6.68
C ILE A 130 -14.63 15.44 -5.62
N ILE A 131 -13.69 14.68 -5.06
CA ILE A 131 -13.95 13.63 -4.06
C ILE A 131 -14.50 14.24 -2.77
N THR A 132 -13.88 15.31 -2.26
CA THR A 132 -14.26 15.92 -0.97
C THR A 132 -15.40 16.94 -1.09
N GLY A 133 -15.67 17.46 -2.29
CA GLY A 133 -16.52 18.63 -2.49
C GLY A 133 -15.85 19.95 -2.10
N GLY A 134 -14.54 19.95 -1.82
CA GLY A 134 -13.81 21.12 -1.37
C GLY A 134 -13.74 22.27 -2.38
N MET A 135 -13.83 23.50 -1.88
CA MET A 135 -13.64 24.72 -2.67
C MET A 135 -12.22 24.84 -3.22
N LYS A 136 -12.00 25.71 -4.22
CA LYS A 136 -10.65 25.97 -4.79
C LYS A 136 -9.64 26.47 -3.74
N SER A 137 -10.10 27.18 -2.71
CA SER A 137 -9.24 27.68 -1.63
C SER A 137 -8.88 26.64 -0.58
N THR A 138 -9.57 25.50 -0.51
CA THR A 138 -9.31 24.47 0.50
C THR A 138 -7.88 23.93 0.35
N PRO A 139 -7.09 23.87 1.44
CA PRO A 139 -5.72 23.33 1.41
C PRO A 139 -5.71 21.88 0.93
N ILE A 140 -4.73 21.54 0.09
CA ILE A 140 -4.61 20.20 -0.51
C ILE A 140 -4.45 19.13 0.57
N ARG A 141 -3.56 19.36 1.54
CA ARG A 141 -3.29 18.50 2.69
C ARG A 141 -4.55 18.05 3.42
N ILE A 142 -5.47 18.98 3.71
CA ILE A 142 -6.72 18.67 4.40
C ILE A 142 -7.62 17.76 3.54
N MET A 143 -7.64 17.97 2.22
CA MET A 143 -8.36 17.07 1.31
C MET A 143 -7.68 15.71 1.18
N GLU A 144 -6.35 15.63 1.24
CA GLU A 144 -5.59 14.37 1.27
C GLU A 144 -5.95 13.58 2.53
N SER A 145 -6.02 14.23 3.69
CA SER A 145 -6.47 13.64 4.96
C SER A 145 -7.91 13.13 4.89
N GLN A 146 -8.87 13.97 4.48
CA GLN A 146 -10.29 13.58 4.42
C GLN A 146 -10.54 12.44 3.42
N SER A 147 -9.92 12.51 2.23
CA SER A 147 -10.07 11.47 1.21
C SER A 147 -9.19 10.24 1.50
N GLN A 148 -8.25 10.34 2.43
CA GLN A 148 -7.20 9.35 2.70
C GLN A 148 -6.45 8.94 1.41
N ILE A 149 -6.05 9.95 0.64
CA ILE A 149 -5.25 9.82 -0.57
C ILE A 149 -3.90 10.48 -0.28
N GLU A 150 -2.83 9.69 -0.23
CA GLU A 150 -1.47 10.19 -0.02
C GLU A 150 -1.09 11.23 -1.08
N SER A 151 -0.10 12.09 -0.84
CA SER A 151 0.34 13.02 -1.88
C SER A 151 0.92 12.28 -3.09
N MET A 152 0.86 12.88 -4.28
CA MET A 152 1.49 12.26 -5.46
C MET A 152 3.00 12.06 -5.26
N LEU A 153 3.67 13.01 -4.60
CA LEU A 153 5.11 12.97 -4.40
C LEU A 153 5.50 11.82 -3.46
N ASP A 154 4.76 11.60 -2.37
CA ASP A 154 5.02 10.45 -1.47
C ASP A 154 4.91 9.12 -2.23
N ARG A 155 3.95 9.02 -3.15
CA ARG A 155 3.74 7.82 -3.96
C ARG A 155 4.77 7.66 -5.07
N ARG A 156 5.26 8.77 -5.64
CA ARG A 156 6.41 8.79 -6.56
C ARG A 156 7.64 8.27 -5.80
N ASP A 157 7.91 8.82 -4.63
CA ASP A 157 9.11 8.55 -3.84
C ASP A 157 9.15 7.10 -3.37
N ARG A 158 8.02 6.59 -2.86
CA ARG A 158 7.84 5.17 -2.56
C ARG A 158 8.17 4.27 -3.75
N LYS A 159 7.76 4.64 -4.97
CA LYS A 159 8.04 3.86 -6.19
C LYS A 159 9.50 3.95 -6.61
N LEU A 160 10.14 5.12 -6.49
CA LEU A 160 11.56 5.29 -6.80
C LEU A 160 12.42 4.47 -5.84
N LEU A 161 12.14 4.52 -4.54
CA LEU A 161 12.81 3.69 -3.53
C LEU A 161 12.60 2.20 -3.81
N THR A 162 11.36 1.79 -4.10
CA THR A 162 11.04 0.38 -4.42
C THR A 162 11.84 -0.12 -5.63
N GLU A 163 11.99 0.70 -6.68
CA GLU A 163 12.77 0.30 -7.86
C GLU A 163 14.28 0.34 -7.58
N GLN A 164 14.74 1.30 -6.77
CA GLN A 164 16.14 1.38 -6.34
C GLN A 164 16.56 0.13 -5.56
N THR A 165 15.73 -0.31 -4.59
CA THR A 165 15.96 -1.54 -3.83
C THR A 165 16.02 -2.76 -4.74
N LYS A 166 15.16 -2.82 -5.76
CA LYS A 166 15.19 -3.91 -6.75
C LYS A 166 16.53 -3.96 -7.47
N TYR A 167 17.06 -2.82 -7.91
CA TYR A 167 18.38 -2.77 -8.53
C TYR A 167 19.52 -3.09 -7.56
N LYS A 168 19.44 -2.63 -6.30
CA LYS A 168 20.38 -3.05 -5.24
C LYS A 168 20.37 -4.58 -5.06
N ALA A 169 19.20 -5.22 -5.16
CA ALA A 169 19.08 -6.67 -5.08
C ALA A 169 19.56 -7.41 -6.35
N GLN A 170 19.99 -6.74 -7.42
CA GLN A 170 20.40 -7.41 -8.67
C GLN A 170 21.89 -7.20 -8.98
N PRO A 171 22.83 -7.93 -8.35
CA PRO A 171 24.27 -7.72 -8.51
C PRO A 171 24.78 -7.73 -9.96
N THR A 172 24.13 -8.49 -10.84
CA THR A 172 24.47 -8.61 -12.27
C THR A 172 24.03 -7.41 -13.11
N SER A 173 23.15 -6.54 -12.58
CA SER A 173 22.62 -5.39 -13.31
C SER A 173 23.63 -4.24 -13.39
N LYS A 174 23.70 -3.57 -14.55
CA LYS A 174 24.47 -2.31 -14.68
C LYS A 174 23.96 -1.23 -13.72
N MET A 175 22.66 -1.23 -13.41
CA MET A 175 22.06 -0.27 -12.49
C MET A 175 22.49 -0.49 -11.04
N HIS A 176 22.76 -1.73 -10.63
CA HIS A 176 23.30 -2.03 -9.30
C HIS A 176 24.62 -1.28 -9.06
N LYS A 177 25.56 -1.39 -10.00
CA LYS A 177 26.83 -0.65 -9.96
C LYS A 177 26.62 0.85 -9.93
N HIS A 178 25.68 1.37 -10.72
CA HIS A 178 25.43 2.82 -10.80
C HIS A 178 24.78 3.41 -9.53
N ILE A 179 23.89 2.66 -8.88
CA ILE A 179 23.23 3.10 -7.64
C ILE A 179 24.18 3.07 -6.45
N ASN A 180 25.05 2.06 -6.39
CA ASN A 180 26.02 1.94 -5.29
C ASN A 180 27.22 2.88 -5.46
N ASN A 181 27.61 3.17 -6.71
CA ASN A 181 28.72 4.07 -7.03
C ASN A 181 28.24 5.30 -7.80
N LEU A 182 27.64 6.24 -7.07
CA LEU A 182 27.23 7.53 -7.64
C LEU A 182 28.47 8.37 -7.98
N ASN A 183 28.86 8.36 -9.26
CA ASN A 183 29.86 9.29 -9.75
C ASN A 183 29.34 10.73 -9.60
N LYS A 184 30.21 11.67 -9.21
CA LYS A 184 29.96 13.12 -9.37
C LYS A 184 29.78 13.38 -10.87
N GLY A 185 28.53 13.32 -11.33
CA GLY A 185 28.21 13.31 -12.74
C GLY A 185 28.69 14.59 -13.42
N ARG A 186 29.25 14.45 -14.63
CA ARG A 186 29.57 15.57 -15.53
C ARG A 186 28.34 16.45 -15.83
N LEU A 187 27.13 15.91 -15.67
CA LEU A 187 25.86 16.53 -16.02
C LEU A 187 25.12 17.00 -14.78
N LYS A 188 24.66 18.27 -14.78
CA LYS A 188 23.94 18.89 -13.64
C LYS A 188 22.49 18.42 -13.46
N ARG A 189 21.96 17.53 -14.30
CA ARG A 189 20.55 17.09 -14.23
C ARG A 189 20.34 16.01 -13.18
N SER A 190 19.13 15.93 -12.63
CA SER A 190 18.74 14.80 -11.80
C SER A 190 18.67 13.53 -12.64
N SER A 191 19.12 12.42 -12.07
CA SER A 191 19.03 11.08 -12.62
C SER A 191 18.23 10.22 -11.65
N PHE A 192 17.75 9.06 -12.11
CA PHE A 192 17.08 8.08 -11.24
C PHE A 192 17.91 7.81 -9.97
N ALA A 193 19.18 7.44 -10.15
CA ALA A 193 20.05 7.06 -9.05
C ALA A 193 20.31 8.22 -8.07
N LYS A 194 20.40 9.46 -8.57
CA LYS A 194 20.55 10.64 -7.72
C LYS A 194 19.27 10.94 -6.94
N GLU A 195 18.12 10.98 -7.61
CA GLU A 195 16.83 11.29 -6.98
C GLU A 195 16.46 10.23 -5.94
N SER A 196 16.60 8.94 -6.29
CA SER A 196 16.30 7.84 -5.36
C SER A 196 17.22 7.87 -4.14
N LYS A 197 18.51 8.20 -4.31
CA LYS A 197 19.45 8.29 -3.19
C LYS A 197 19.16 9.48 -2.28
N LEU A 198 18.73 10.63 -2.83
CA LEU A 198 18.28 11.76 -2.03
C LEU A 198 17.09 11.38 -1.16
N ILE A 199 16.09 10.70 -1.75
CA ILE A 199 14.92 10.20 -1.02
C ILE A 199 15.34 9.19 0.05
N GLU A 200 16.28 8.28 -0.25
CA GLU A 200 16.84 7.33 0.73
C GLU A 200 17.49 8.08 1.91
N THR A 201 18.26 9.15 1.63
CA THR A 201 18.89 9.98 2.67
C THR A 201 17.87 10.72 3.56
N GLU A 202 16.65 10.94 3.07
CA GLU A 202 15.56 11.55 3.86
C GLU A 202 14.72 10.51 4.65
N ASN A 203 15.09 9.22 4.62
CA ASN A 203 14.40 8.13 5.32
C ASN A 203 15.38 7.28 6.13
N GLU A 204 15.52 7.57 7.42
CA GLU A 204 16.47 6.94 8.35
C GLU A 204 16.35 5.40 8.36
N ILE A 205 15.13 4.87 8.52
CA ILE A 205 14.86 3.41 8.51
C ILE A 205 15.41 2.74 7.24
N ILE A 206 15.36 3.41 6.08
CA ILE A 206 15.83 2.83 4.82
C ILE A 206 17.36 2.86 4.75
N GLN A 207 18.00 3.86 5.36
CA GLN A 207 19.47 3.92 5.43
C GLN A 207 20.07 2.85 6.32
N GLU A 208 19.36 2.44 7.37
CA GLU A 208 19.78 1.38 8.29
C GLU A 208 19.80 0.00 7.62
N ILE A 209 19.08 -0.18 6.50
CA ILE A 209 19.09 -1.43 5.74
C ILE A 209 20.41 -1.57 4.98
N LYS A 210 21.37 -2.27 5.59
CA LYS A 210 22.68 -2.55 5.00
C LYS A 210 22.69 -3.81 4.14
N ASN A 211 21.97 -4.83 4.59
CA ASN A 211 22.06 -6.18 4.03
C ASN A 211 20.80 -6.54 3.25
N LEU A 212 20.97 -6.85 1.96
CA LEU A 212 19.89 -7.18 1.05
C LEU A 212 20.25 -8.45 0.30
N THR A 213 19.44 -9.50 0.46
CA THR A 213 19.63 -10.76 -0.25
C THR A 213 19.54 -10.51 -1.76
N PRO A 214 20.51 -11.00 -2.55
CA PRO A 214 20.42 -10.95 -4.01
C PRO A 214 19.13 -11.59 -4.52
N LEU A 215 18.40 -10.87 -5.35
CA LEU A 215 17.25 -11.35 -6.08
C LEU A 215 17.73 -12.36 -7.13
N GLU A 216 17.38 -13.63 -6.91
CA GLU A 216 17.61 -14.68 -7.90
C GLU A 216 16.86 -14.34 -9.19
N THR A 217 17.59 -14.27 -10.30
CA THR A 217 17.04 -13.95 -11.62
C THR A 217 16.71 -15.20 -12.44
N HIS A 218 17.09 -16.38 -11.95
CA HIS A 218 16.92 -17.67 -12.61
C HIS A 218 16.56 -18.74 -11.60
N ALA A 219 15.63 -19.64 -11.96
CA ALA A 219 15.33 -20.84 -11.19
C ALA A 219 16.50 -21.81 -11.21
N SER A 220 17.03 -22.13 -10.04
CA SER A 220 18.06 -23.16 -9.83
C SER A 220 17.52 -24.57 -10.11
N THR A 221 16.20 -24.74 -10.08
CA THR A 221 15.52 -25.97 -10.48
C THR A 221 14.67 -25.72 -11.73
N PRO A 222 14.72 -26.60 -12.73
CA PRO A 222 13.87 -26.46 -13.90
C PRO A 222 12.39 -26.54 -13.58
N PRO A 223 11.51 -25.85 -14.33
CA PRO A 223 10.07 -25.85 -14.08
C PRO A 223 9.40 -27.23 -14.20
N TRP A 224 10.06 -28.22 -14.81
CA TRP A 224 9.59 -29.60 -14.94
C TRP A 224 9.99 -30.53 -13.79
N GLU A 225 10.81 -30.07 -12.84
CA GLU A 225 11.24 -30.89 -11.69
C GLU A 225 10.09 -31.03 -10.68
N LYS A 226 9.71 -32.29 -10.38
CA LYS A 226 8.65 -32.59 -9.42
C LYS A 226 9.07 -32.17 -8.01
N GLN A 227 8.38 -31.18 -7.47
CA GLN A 227 8.54 -30.75 -6.08
C GLN A 227 7.71 -31.66 -5.15
N PRO A 228 8.14 -31.85 -3.88
CA PRO A 228 7.32 -32.56 -2.90
C PRO A 228 5.94 -31.89 -2.82
N GLN A 229 4.88 -32.69 -2.97
CA GLN A 229 3.51 -32.22 -2.82
C GLN A 229 3.19 -32.17 -1.34
N ILE A 230 2.72 -31.01 -0.89
CA ILE A 230 2.27 -30.77 0.48
C ILE A 230 0.81 -30.42 0.38
N GLU A 231 0.01 -31.07 1.21
CA GLU A 231 -1.39 -30.75 1.32
C GLU A 231 -1.53 -29.45 2.11
N ILE A 232 -2.05 -28.41 1.44
CA ILE A 232 -2.31 -27.11 2.07
C ILE A 232 -3.82 -26.91 2.10
N ARG A 233 -4.38 -26.79 3.30
CA ARG A 233 -5.79 -26.52 3.57
C ARG A 233 -5.94 -25.10 4.09
N SER A 234 -6.26 -24.17 3.21
CA SER A 234 -6.34 -22.73 3.54
C SER A 234 -7.69 -22.28 4.15
N HIS A 235 -8.60 -23.23 4.41
CA HIS A 235 -9.99 -23.00 4.81
C HIS A 235 -10.49 -24.13 5.71
N ILE A 236 -11.41 -23.81 6.63
CA ILE A 236 -12.25 -24.78 7.35
C ILE A 236 -13.66 -24.62 6.80
N ARG A 237 -14.26 -25.69 6.26
CA ARG A 237 -15.52 -25.61 5.50
C ARG A 237 -16.69 -25.01 6.29
N THR A 238 -16.70 -25.21 7.60
CA THR A 238 -17.74 -24.68 8.50
C THR A 238 -17.58 -23.19 8.82
N ILE A 239 -16.46 -22.57 8.42
CA ILE A 239 -16.17 -21.16 8.68
C ILE A 239 -16.19 -20.38 7.35
N GLU A 240 -17.31 -19.72 7.06
CA GLU A 240 -17.43 -18.90 5.84
C GLU A 240 -16.56 -17.63 5.91
N SER A 241 -16.61 -16.93 7.05
CA SER A 241 -15.89 -15.68 7.28
C SER A 241 -15.72 -15.42 8.77
N LYS A 242 -14.51 -15.05 9.19
CA LYS A 242 -14.21 -14.70 10.60
C LYS A 242 -15.17 -13.63 11.15
N HIS A 243 -15.62 -12.68 10.32
CA HIS A 243 -16.48 -11.57 10.76
C HIS A 243 -17.94 -11.94 10.99
N LYS A 244 -18.36 -13.16 10.61
CA LYS A 244 -19.74 -13.63 10.77
C LYS A 244 -19.95 -14.46 12.04
N HIS A 245 -18.89 -14.80 12.76
CA HIS A 245 -18.93 -15.67 13.93
C HIS A 245 -18.33 -14.94 15.12
N SER A 246 -18.86 -15.23 16.31
CA SER A 246 -18.22 -14.86 17.57
C SER A 246 -16.95 -15.68 17.81
N ASP A 247 -16.04 -15.17 18.65
CA ASP A 247 -14.78 -15.87 18.96
C ASP A 247 -15.04 -17.25 19.60
N LEU A 248 -16.12 -17.39 20.38
CA LEU A 248 -16.51 -18.66 21.00
C LEU A 248 -16.99 -19.69 19.97
N GLU A 249 -17.79 -19.27 18.98
CA GLU A 249 -18.20 -20.15 17.88
C GLU A 249 -17.01 -20.58 17.03
N LEU A 250 -16.08 -19.66 16.75
CA LEU A 250 -14.84 -19.98 16.01
C LEU A 250 -14.01 -21.01 16.77
N LYS A 251 -13.91 -20.89 18.09
CA LYS A 251 -13.21 -21.85 18.94
C LYS A 251 -13.80 -23.25 18.86
N ASP A 252 -15.12 -23.35 19.00
CA ASP A 252 -15.84 -24.63 19.03
C ASP A 252 -15.77 -25.34 17.67
N LEU A 253 -16.05 -24.61 16.59
CA LEU A 253 -15.97 -25.11 15.21
C LEU A 253 -14.55 -25.57 14.86
N THR A 254 -13.53 -24.80 15.25
CA THR A 254 -12.13 -25.13 14.97
C THR A 254 -11.69 -26.34 15.78
N SER A 255 -11.97 -26.37 17.09
CA SER A 255 -11.64 -27.50 17.97
C SER A 255 -12.25 -28.81 17.48
N THR A 256 -13.54 -28.77 17.11
CA THR A 256 -14.26 -29.94 16.56
C THR A 256 -13.60 -30.42 15.27
N TYR A 257 -13.36 -29.51 14.33
CA TYR A 257 -12.69 -29.84 13.06
C TYR A 257 -11.29 -30.45 13.27
N LEU A 258 -10.49 -29.89 14.18
CA LEU A 258 -9.14 -30.40 14.49
C LEU A 258 -9.20 -31.79 15.12
N ASN A 259 -10.16 -32.07 16.00
CA ASN A 259 -10.30 -33.39 16.63
C ASN A 259 -10.79 -34.45 15.63
N GLU A 260 -11.65 -34.08 14.68
CA GLU A 260 -12.13 -35.00 13.64
C GLU A 260 -11.08 -35.31 12.58
N ASN A 261 -10.29 -34.30 12.16
CA ASN A 261 -9.36 -34.45 11.03
C ASN A 261 -7.91 -34.74 11.47
N PHE A 262 -7.52 -34.26 12.64
CA PHE A 262 -6.16 -34.33 13.17
C PHE A 262 -6.17 -34.67 14.66
N PRO A 263 -6.75 -35.83 15.08
CA PRO A 263 -6.87 -36.22 16.49
C PRO A 263 -5.51 -36.19 17.19
N LYS A 264 -5.47 -35.63 18.40
CA LYS A 264 -4.23 -35.39 19.15
C LYS A 264 -3.49 -36.68 19.49
N GLU A 265 -4.20 -37.80 19.60
CA GLU A 265 -3.65 -39.13 19.90
C GLU A 265 -2.91 -39.77 18.71
N GLU A 266 -3.08 -39.25 17.49
CA GLU A 266 -2.43 -39.77 16.28
C GLU A 266 -1.53 -38.74 15.56
N TRP A 267 -1.82 -37.45 15.72
CA TRP A 267 -1.16 -36.38 14.97
C TRP A 267 -0.30 -35.51 15.87
N ILE A 268 0.92 -35.24 15.41
CA ILE A 268 1.75 -34.16 15.94
C ILE A 268 1.11 -32.84 15.51
N ARG A 269 0.61 -32.05 16.46
CA ARG A 269 0.00 -30.74 16.20
C ARG A 269 1.04 -29.65 16.42
N VAL A 270 1.43 -28.96 15.36
CA VAL A 270 2.42 -27.90 15.39
C VAL A 270 1.75 -26.56 15.14
N TYR A 271 1.64 -25.72 16.14
CA TYR A 271 1.09 -24.38 16.04
C TYR A 271 2.21 -23.38 15.79
N THR A 272 2.01 -22.45 14.87
CA THR A 272 3.02 -21.47 14.47
C THR A 272 2.41 -20.09 14.39
N ASP A 273 3.13 -19.09 14.91
CA ASP A 273 2.75 -17.68 14.75
C ASP A 273 3.98 -16.77 14.60
N GLY A 274 3.76 -15.58 14.05
CA GLY A 274 4.78 -14.57 13.81
C GLY A 274 4.34 -13.17 14.24
N SER A 275 5.19 -12.51 15.02
CA SER A 275 4.99 -11.14 15.48
C SER A 275 6.06 -10.22 14.93
N ALA A 276 5.71 -8.97 14.69
CA ALA A 276 6.68 -7.89 14.54
C ALA A 276 6.16 -6.60 15.15
N GLU A 277 7.03 -5.92 15.89
CA GLU A 277 6.76 -4.62 16.45
C GLU A 277 6.54 -3.59 15.35
N ASN A 278 5.52 -2.74 15.51
CA ASN A 278 5.13 -1.72 14.52
C ASN A 278 4.96 -2.28 13.08
N ALA A 279 4.71 -3.59 12.96
CA ALA A 279 4.60 -4.38 11.74
C ALA A 279 5.89 -4.53 10.88
N VAL A 280 7.03 -3.98 11.31
CA VAL A 280 8.27 -3.97 10.49
C VAL A 280 9.58 -4.05 11.28
N THR A 281 9.56 -4.00 12.60
CA THR A 281 10.76 -4.06 13.45
C THR A 281 10.68 -5.16 14.48
N ASN A 282 11.83 -5.62 14.99
CA ASN A 282 11.93 -6.59 16.08
C ASN A 282 10.98 -7.77 15.91
N GLY A 283 11.27 -8.62 14.92
CA GLY A 283 10.40 -9.76 14.63
C GLY A 283 10.61 -10.92 15.59
N GLY A 284 9.57 -11.71 15.82
CA GLY A 284 9.63 -12.94 16.60
C GLY A 284 8.77 -14.03 16.00
N SER A 285 9.27 -15.25 16.03
CA SER A 285 8.54 -16.45 15.62
C SER A 285 8.30 -17.35 16.82
N GLY A 286 7.08 -17.87 16.92
CA GLY A 286 6.67 -18.83 17.94
C GLY A 286 6.28 -20.15 17.31
N VAL A 287 6.77 -21.24 17.89
CA VAL A 287 6.38 -22.61 17.53
C VAL A 287 6.02 -23.37 18.79
N TYR A 288 4.81 -23.92 18.82
CA TYR A 288 4.32 -24.79 19.88
C TYR A 288 3.94 -26.15 19.29
N ILE A 289 4.58 -27.22 19.76
CA ILE A 289 4.37 -28.58 19.27
C ILE A 289 3.75 -29.41 20.39
N GLU A 290 2.64 -30.05 20.09
CA GLU A 290 1.97 -31.03 20.92
C GLU A 290 2.14 -32.42 20.29
N MET A 291 2.77 -33.33 21.03
CA MET A 291 3.04 -34.70 20.61
C MET A 291 1.87 -35.63 20.99
N PRO A 292 1.68 -36.77 20.30
CA PRO A 292 0.61 -37.71 20.64
C PRO A 292 0.66 -38.31 22.05
N ASP A 293 1.85 -38.34 22.67
CA ASP A 293 2.05 -38.77 24.05
C ASP A 293 1.81 -37.65 25.08
N GLY A 294 1.33 -36.48 24.64
CA GLY A 294 1.07 -35.31 25.45
C GLY A 294 2.30 -34.46 25.77
N LYS A 295 3.51 -34.85 25.32
CA LYS A 295 4.69 -34.00 25.48
C LYS A 295 4.59 -32.76 24.63
N THR A 296 5.08 -31.64 25.15
CA THR A 296 5.10 -30.36 24.44
C THR A 296 6.53 -29.93 24.14
N THR A 297 6.70 -29.18 23.05
CA THR A 297 7.98 -28.53 22.71
C THR A 297 7.68 -27.12 22.25
N GLU A 298 8.46 -26.17 22.75
CA GLU A 298 8.28 -24.75 22.49
C GLU A 298 9.56 -24.17 21.89
N SER A 299 9.40 -23.26 20.94
CA SER A 299 10.50 -22.50 20.37
C SER A 299 10.07 -21.05 20.19
N SER A 300 10.93 -20.14 20.61
CA SER A 300 10.79 -18.70 20.45
C SER A 300 12.07 -18.16 19.84
N ILE A 301 11.97 -17.50 18.68
CA ILE A 301 13.13 -17.13 17.87
C ILE A 301 13.06 -15.66 17.45
N PRO A 302 14.14 -14.88 17.66
CA PRO A 302 14.24 -13.54 17.09
C PRO A 302 14.43 -13.63 15.57
N THR A 303 13.60 -12.92 14.82
CA THR A 303 13.68 -12.89 13.33
C THR A 303 14.32 -11.63 12.77
N GLY A 304 14.89 -10.80 13.66
CA GLY A 304 15.79 -9.71 13.33
C GLY A 304 15.19 -8.32 13.49
N ILE A 305 16.09 -7.33 13.50
CA ILE A 305 15.77 -5.92 13.74
C ILE A 305 14.73 -5.37 12.76
N HIS A 306 14.81 -5.80 11.50
CA HIS A 306 13.85 -5.45 10.45
C HIS A 306 13.12 -6.71 9.98
N CYS A 307 11.87 -6.86 10.39
CA CYS A 307 11.07 -8.03 10.04
C CYS A 307 9.59 -7.66 9.92
N SER A 308 8.92 -8.13 8.87
CA SER A 308 7.46 -7.99 8.75
C SER A 308 6.74 -9.19 9.38
N ASN A 309 5.50 -9.02 9.86
CA ASN A 309 4.69 -10.14 10.36
C ASN A 309 4.66 -11.33 9.39
N TYR A 310 4.45 -11.08 8.09
CA TYR A 310 4.49 -12.11 7.05
C TYR A 310 5.79 -12.94 7.07
N ARG A 311 6.93 -12.29 7.30
CA ARG A 311 8.22 -12.99 7.39
C ARG A 311 8.30 -13.78 8.68
N ALA A 312 7.94 -13.17 9.81
CA ALA A 312 7.95 -13.85 11.10
C ALA A 312 7.08 -15.12 11.09
N GLU A 313 5.90 -15.04 10.47
CA GLU A 313 5.01 -16.20 10.25
C GLU A 313 5.68 -17.27 9.38
N LEU A 314 6.38 -16.86 8.32
CA LEU A 314 7.11 -17.77 7.45
C LEU A 314 8.28 -18.47 8.16
N GLU A 315 9.02 -17.72 8.98
CA GLU A 315 10.13 -18.23 9.79
C GLU A 315 9.62 -19.21 10.86
N ALA A 316 8.43 -18.98 11.42
CA ALA A 316 7.80 -19.91 12.36
C ALA A 316 7.51 -21.26 11.70
N ILE A 317 7.02 -21.25 10.46
CA ILE A 317 6.84 -22.47 9.67
C ILE A 317 8.19 -23.12 9.32
N MET A 318 9.22 -22.34 9.01
CA MET A 318 10.56 -22.87 8.73
C MET A 318 11.17 -23.56 9.95
N GLU A 319 11.02 -22.97 11.13
CA GLU A 319 11.46 -23.57 12.37
C GLU A 319 10.67 -24.82 12.70
N ALA A 320 9.33 -24.78 12.57
CA ALA A 320 8.47 -25.94 12.73
C ALA A 320 8.92 -27.12 11.85
N LEU A 321 9.21 -26.88 10.57
CA LEU A 321 9.73 -27.90 9.66
C LEU A 321 11.10 -28.43 10.08
N THR A 322 11.96 -27.55 10.62
CA THR A 322 13.29 -27.92 11.10
C THR A 322 13.20 -28.82 12.33
N ILE A 323 12.33 -28.49 13.29
CA ILE A 323 12.07 -29.31 14.47
C ILE A 323 11.44 -30.65 14.06
N LEU A 324 10.42 -30.63 13.18
CA LEU A 324 9.80 -31.84 12.64
C LEU A 324 10.84 -32.76 11.98
N GLY A 325 11.74 -32.20 11.16
CA GLY A 325 12.81 -32.96 10.52
C GLY A 325 13.78 -33.64 11.49
N ARG A 326 13.89 -33.17 12.74
CA ARG A 326 14.71 -33.79 13.80
C ARG A 326 13.94 -34.87 14.57
N ILE A 327 12.65 -34.67 14.84
CA ILE A 327 11.88 -35.58 15.71
C ILE A 327 11.19 -36.72 14.95
N THR A 328 10.73 -36.47 13.72
CA THR A 328 9.96 -37.45 12.93
C THR A 328 10.72 -38.71 12.53
N PRO A 329 12.06 -38.71 12.30
CA PRO A 329 12.79 -39.96 12.02
C PRO A 329 12.69 -41.02 13.12
N SER A 330 12.43 -40.60 14.37
CA SER A 330 12.32 -41.51 15.52
C SER A 330 10.89 -42.01 15.76
N ILE A 331 9.92 -41.58 14.95
CA ILE A 331 8.49 -41.87 15.13
C ILE A 331 8.00 -42.66 13.92
N PRO A 332 7.75 -43.98 14.07
CA PRO A 332 7.20 -44.79 12.98
C PRO A 332 5.89 -44.20 12.47
N GLN A 333 5.76 -44.04 11.16
CA GLN A 333 4.53 -43.55 10.51
C GLN A 333 4.04 -42.18 11.02
N ALA A 334 4.97 -41.29 11.39
CA ALA A 334 4.63 -39.96 11.90
C ALA A 334 3.64 -39.20 11.01
N LYS A 335 2.52 -38.76 11.59
CA LYS A 335 1.56 -37.82 10.98
C LYS A 335 1.72 -36.47 11.66
N ALA A 336 1.85 -35.39 10.88
CA ALA A 336 2.03 -34.04 11.41
C ALA A 336 1.12 -33.03 10.70
N VAL A 337 0.56 -32.10 11.48
CA VAL A 337 -0.19 -30.95 10.98
C VAL A 337 0.43 -29.66 11.49
N ILE A 338 0.76 -28.75 10.57
CA ILE A 338 1.20 -27.39 10.89
C ILE A 338 -0.02 -26.48 10.81
N LEU A 339 -0.36 -25.87 11.94
CA LEU A 339 -1.51 -25.02 12.19
C LEU A 339 -1.03 -23.57 12.23
N SER A 340 -1.49 -22.76 11.29
CA SER A 340 -1.12 -21.34 11.19
C SER A 340 -2.35 -20.50 10.91
N ASP A 341 -2.44 -19.32 11.50
CA ASP A 341 -3.50 -18.36 11.22
C ASP A 341 -3.22 -17.43 10.03
N SER A 342 -2.00 -17.50 9.48
CA SER A 342 -1.61 -16.72 8.30
C SER A 342 -2.09 -17.33 6.99
N ARG A 343 -3.30 -16.96 6.58
CA ARG A 343 -3.80 -17.26 5.22
C ARG A 343 -2.86 -16.73 4.14
N SER A 344 -2.18 -15.61 4.41
CA SER A 344 -1.33 -14.95 3.43
C SER A 344 -0.08 -15.77 3.12
N VAL A 345 0.54 -16.37 4.14
CA VAL A 345 1.67 -17.28 3.98
C VAL A 345 1.22 -18.57 3.32
N LEU A 346 0.13 -19.18 3.80
CA LEU A 346 -0.40 -20.44 3.22
C LEU A 346 -0.78 -20.30 1.74
N ALA A 347 -1.48 -19.24 1.37
CA ALA A 347 -1.83 -18.96 -0.03
C ALA A 347 -0.59 -18.73 -0.90
N LYS A 348 0.45 -18.06 -0.35
CA LYS A 348 1.71 -17.90 -1.07
C LYS A 348 2.37 -19.27 -1.28
N LEU A 349 2.50 -20.08 -0.23
CA LEU A 349 3.09 -21.43 -0.26
C LEU A 349 2.42 -22.36 -1.29
N GLU A 350 1.10 -22.26 -1.46
CA GLU A 350 0.33 -23.01 -2.45
C GLU A 350 0.76 -22.69 -3.90
N VAL A 351 0.99 -21.40 -4.16
CA VAL A 351 1.35 -20.87 -5.49
C VAL A 351 2.86 -20.93 -5.77
N LEU A 352 3.72 -21.01 -4.75
CA LEU A 352 5.17 -21.04 -4.95
C LEU A 352 5.59 -22.17 -5.91
N ARG A 353 6.44 -21.80 -6.88
CA ARG A 353 7.09 -22.68 -7.86
C ARG A 353 8.55 -22.20 -8.02
N GLY A 354 9.49 -23.10 -8.33
CA GLY A 354 10.87 -22.72 -8.66
C GLY A 354 11.67 -22.04 -7.52
N THR A 355 12.37 -20.93 -7.82
CA THR A 355 13.28 -20.18 -6.92
C THR A 355 12.67 -19.82 -5.56
N GLU A 356 11.44 -19.31 -5.57
CA GLU A 356 10.81 -18.73 -4.38
C GLU A 356 10.53 -19.77 -3.28
N ARG A 357 10.51 -21.07 -3.65
CA ARG A 357 10.32 -22.17 -2.70
C ARG A 357 11.64 -22.67 -2.09
N GLN A 358 12.81 -22.28 -2.61
CA GLN A 358 14.07 -22.97 -2.30
C GLN A 358 14.54 -22.91 -0.84
N PRO A 359 14.43 -21.78 -0.12
CA PRO A 359 14.77 -21.75 1.30
C PRO A 359 13.90 -22.70 2.14
N LEU A 360 12.63 -22.85 1.72
CA LEU A 360 11.65 -23.72 2.35
C LEU A 360 11.74 -25.18 1.87
N ALA A 361 12.20 -25.39 0.63
CA ALA A 361 12.17 -26.68 -0.06
C ALA A 361 13.05 -27.72 0.65
N LYS A 362 14.16 -27.31 1.27
CA LYS A 362 15.02 -28.23 2.03
C LYS A 362 14.31 -28.72 3.31
N GLY A 363 13.72 -27.81 4.09
CA GLY A 363 12.94 -28.15 5.28
C GLY A 363 11.73 -29.02 4.92
N PHE A 364 11.00 -28.63 3.88
CA PHE A 364 9.89 -29.40 3.36
C PHE A 364 10.28 -30.78 2.85
N LYS A 365 11.38 -30.90 2.09
CA LYS A 365 11.84 -32.20 1.58
C LYS A 365 12.14 -33.17 2.73
N ASN A 366 12.85 -32.72 3.76
CA ASN A 366 13.17 -33.56 4.91
C ASN A 366 11.92 -33.94 5.72
N ALA A 367 11.04 -32.98 6.02
CA ALA A 367 9.83 -33.25 6.78
C ALA A 367 8.88 -34.19 6.02
N VAL A 368 8.69 -33.98 4.71
CA VAL A 368 7.84 -34.83 3.86
C VAL A 368 8.43 -36.24 3.71
N GLN A 369 9.75 -36.39 3.64
CA GLN A 369 10.38 -37.72 3.52
C GLN A 369 10.26 -38.55 4.81
N ASN A 370 10.21 -37.91 5.96
CA ASN A 370 10.20 -38.57 7.27
C ASN A 370 8.81 -38.63 7.91
N THR A 371 7.77 -38.16 7.21
CA THR A 371 6.38 -38.25 7.67
C THR A 371 5.56 -39.10 6.71
N GLN A 372 4.61 -39.86 7.25
CA GLN A 372 3.60 -40.52 6.42
C GLN A 372 2.64 -39.48 5.83
N SER A 373 2.32 -38.44 6.59
CA SER A 373 1.45 -37.34 6.18
C SER A 373 1.87 -36.03 6.82
N LEU A 374 2.02 -34.99 6.00
CA LEU A 374 2.28 -33.61 6.43
C LEU A 374 1.25 -32.68 5.81
N VAL A 375 0.45 -32.03 6.66
CA VAL A 375 -0.61 -31.09 6.24
C VAL A 375 -0.32 -29.71 6.81
N LEU A 376 -0.48 -28.67 6.00
CA LEU A 376 -0.52 -27.29 6.48
C LEU A 376 -1.99 -26.84 6.52
N GLN A 377 -2.51 -26.55 7.69
CA GLN A 377 -3.92 -26.21 7.92
C GLN A 377 -4.06 -24.79 8.48
N TRP A 378 -4.91 -24.00 7.83
CA TRP A 378 -5.29 -22.70 8.35
C TRP A 378 -6.22 -22.81 9.56
N ILE A 379 -6.03 -21.96 10.58
CA ILE A 379 -6.94 -21.79 11.72
C ILE A 379 -7.25 -20.31 12.00
N PRO A 380 -8.40 -19.94 12.57
CA PRO A 380 -8.69 -18.55 12.92
C PRO A 380 -7.84 -18.03 14.08
N ALA A 381 -7.20 -16.87 13.88
CA ALA A 381 -6.47 -16.13 14.91
C ALA A 381 -7.38 -15.67 16.06
N HIS A 382 -6.83 -15.54 17.28
CA HIS A 382 -7.44 -14.88 18.45
C HIS A 382 -8.85 -15.36 18.78
N CYS A 383 -9.09 -16.66 18.69
CA CYS A 383 -10.36 -17.27 19.10
C CYS A 383 -10.19 -18.17 20.34
N GLY A 384 -9.03 -18.19 20.99
CA GLY A 384 -8.82 -18.96 22.21
C GLY A 384 -8.53 -20.44 21.98
N ILE A 385 -7.99 -20.81 20.81
CA ILE A 385 -7.39 -22.12 20.55
C ILE A 385 -6.04 -22.17 21.26
N GLU A 386 -5.93 -22.97 22.31
CA GLU A 386 -4.82 -22.95 23.27
C GLU A 386 -3.44 -23.01 22.61
N GLY A 387 -3.21 -23.96 21.69
CA GLY A 387 -1.92 -24.06 20.99
C GLY A 387 -1.59 -22.84 20.12
N ASN A 388 -2.59 -22.19 19.52
CA ASN A 388 -2.39 -20.99 18.72
C ASN A 388 -2.09 -19.77 19.60
N GLU A 389 -2.81 -19.61 20.71
CA GLU A 389 -2.54 -18.52 21.68
C GLU A 389 -1.16 -18.69 22.32
N ARG A 390 -0.70 -19.94 22.54
CA ARG A 390 0.66 -20.22 23.00
C ARG A 390 1.71 -19.87 21.93
N ALA A 391 1.46 -20.20 20.67
CA ALA A 391 2.34 -19.81 19.57
C ALA A 391 2.44 -18.28 19.41
N ASP A 392 1.33 -17.54 19.54
CA ASP A 392 1.32 -16.05 19.55
C ASP A 392 2.12 -15.48 20.72
N SER A 393 1.97 -16.07 21.91
CA SER A 393 2.76 -15.70 23.08
C SER A 393 4.26 -15.92 22.84
N LEU A 394 4.65 -17.07 22.30
CA LEU A 394 6.05 -17.38 21.96
C LEU A 394 6.60 -16.46 20.86
N ALA A 395 5.77 -16.06 19.89
CA ALA A 395 6.15 -15.10 18.85
C ALA A 395 6.40 -13.71 19.44
N LYS A 396 5.58 -13.27 20.40
CA LYS A 396 5.81 -12.05 21.17
C LYS A 396 7.07 -12.14 22.03
N GLU A 397 7.30 -13.24 22.73
CA GLU A 397 8.55 -13.49 23.46
C GLU A 397 9.75 -13.34 22.51
N GLY A 398 9.67 -13.90 21.30
CA GLY A 398 10.75 -13.87 20.31
C GLY A 398 11.05 -12.45 19.79
N SER A 399 10.03 -11.60 19.72
CA SER A 399 10.19 -10.18 19.36
C SER A 399 10.92 -9.35 20.42
N GLN A 400 10.91 -9.82 21.67
CA GLN A 400 11.57 -9.16 22.80
C GLN A 400 12.97 -9.70 23.09
N LEU A 401 13.36 -10.81 22.46
CA LEU A 401 14.73 -11.33 22.53
C LEU A 401 15.73 -10.38 21.84
N GLU A 402 17.02 -10.55 22.13
CA GLU A 402 18.08 -9.81 21.47
C GLU A 402 18.03 -10.03 19.94
N GLN A 403 17.80 -8.95 19.21
CA GLN A 403 17.60 -8.99 17.77
C GLN A 403 18.95 -8.94 17.03
N ILE A 404 19.06 -9.74 15.97
CA ILE A 404 20.23 -9.75 15.08
C ILE A 404 19.99 -8.93 13.81
N GLU A 405 21.04 -8.31 13.30
CA GLU A 405 21.05 -7.74 11.95
C GLU A 405 21.17 -8.89 10.94
N ARG A 406 20.24 -8.95 9.97
CA ARG A 406 20.19 -10.02 8.96
C ARG A 406 19.98 -9.49 7.55
N ASP A 407 20.21 -10.36 6.57
CA ASP A 407 19.88 -10.09 5.18
C ASP A 407 18.36 -10.01 4.98
N LEU A 408 17.91 -8.94 4.34
CA LEU A 408 16.50 -8.73 4.00
C LEU A 408 16.21 -9.13 2.56
N MET A 409 15.03 -9.72 2.33
CA MET A 409 14.53 -9.92 0.98
C MET A 409 13.96 -8.63 0.39
N TYR A 410 14.00 -8.51 -0.94
CA TYR A 410 13.40 -7.39 -1.67
C TYR A 410 11.93 -7.10 -1.27
N SER A 411 11.12 -8.15 -1.09
CA SER A 411 9.72 -8.03 -0.69
C SER A 411 9.55 -7.43 0.71
N GLU A 412 10.48 -7.71 1.62
CA GLU A 412 10.48 -7.19 2.99
C GLU A 412 10.80 -5.71 2.98
N VAL A 413 11.89 -5.33 2.29
CA VAL A 413 12.27 -3.92 2.15
C VAL A 413 11.17 -3.12 1.46
N LYS A 414 10.48 -3.69 0.46
CA LYS A 414 9.31 -3.05 -0.16
C LYS A 414 8.18 -2.78 0.85
N THR A 415 7.95 -3.69 1.80
CA THR A 415 6.97 -3.51 2.88
C THR A 415 7.44 -2.45 3.88
N ILE A 416 8.71 -2.46 4.25
CA ILE A 416 9.32 -1.45 5.13
C ILE A 416 9.19 -0.05 4.52
N ILE A 417 9.58 0.12 3.24
CA ILE A 417 9.42 1.37 2.50
C ILE A 417 7.95 1.84 2.52
N LYS A 418 7.01 0.92 2.26
CA LYS A 418 5.58 1.26 2.24
C LYS A 418 5.10 1.77 3.61
N ASN A 419 5.50 1.11 4.69
CA ASN A 419 5.06 1.45 6.04
C ASN A 419 5.75 2.72 6.56
N SER A 420 7.06 2.85 6.37
CA SER A 420 7.82 4.06 6.70
C SER A 420 7.24 5.30 6.00
N MET A 421 7.05 5.25 4.68
CA MET A 421 6.47 6.37 3.93
C MET A 421 5.02 6.68 4.36
N LYS A 422 4.25 5.66 4.74
CA LYS A 422 2.88 5.84 5.23
C LYS A 422 2.86 6.50 6.61
N ASN A 423 3.80 6.17 7.49
CA ASN A 423 3.92 6.79 8.81
C ASN A 423 4.34 8.26 8.68
N LYS A 424 5.34 8.56 7.84
CA LYS A 424 5.73 9.94 7.48
C LYS A 424 4.54 10.74 6.92
N TRP A 425 3.70 10.11 6.11
CA TRP A 425 2.47 10.73 5.63
C TRP A 425 1.49 11.02 6.78
N LYS A 426 1.26 10.08 7.72
CA LYS A 426 0.40 10.34 8.88
C LYS A 426 0.93 11.46 9.78
N GLU A 427 2.23 11.52 10.03
CA GLU A 427 2.87 12.57 10.83
C GLU A 427 2.68 13.95 10.19
N SER A 428 2.76 14.03 8.87
CA SER A 428 2.46 15.25 8.13
C SER A 428 0.96 15.55 8.02
N HIS A 429 0.08 14.64 8.43
CA HIS A 429 -1.39 14.75 8.33
C HIS A 429 -2.09 14.41 9.68
N PRO A 430 -1.80 15.10 10.81
CA PRO A 430 -2.46 14.90 12.11
C PRO A 430 -3.99 14.91 12.09
N GLU A 431 -4.62 15.63 11.15
CA GLU A 431 -6.08 15.66 11.01
C GLU A 431 -6.67 14.38 10.37
N PHE A 432 -5.82 13.46 9.91
CA PHE A 432 -6.27 12.18 9.37
C PHE A 432 -6.91 11.32 10.45
N ASN A 433 -8.21 11.09 10.35
CA ASN A 433 -8.94 10.15 11.18
C ASN A 433 -9.53 9.01 10.32
N ARG A 434 -9.07 7.79 10.55
CA ARG A 434 -9.56 6.59 9.83
C ARG A 434 -11.00 6.24 10.21
N GLN A 435 -11.42 6.54 11.43
CA GLN A 435 -12.73 6.19 11.98
C GLN A 435 -13.77 7.31 11.81
N ASP A 436 -13.45 8.37 11.08
CA ASP A 436 -14.35 9.49 10.84
C ASP A 436 -15.66 9.02 10.17
N GLY A 437 -16.80 9.27 10.83
CA GLY A 437 -18.13 8.85 10.40
C GLY A 437 -18.67 9.55 9.17
N VAL A 438 -18.02 10.60 8.65
CA VAL A 438 -18.48 11.37 7.48
C VAL A 438 -18.84 10.49 6.29
N HIS A 439 -18.11 9.42 6.04
CA HIS A 439 -18.33 8.53 4.91
C HIS A 439 -19.68 7.78 4.94
N GLN A 440 -20.37 7.76 6.09
CA GLN A 440 -21.68 7.14 6.26
C GLN A 440 -22.83 8.07 5.85
N LEU A 441 -22.57 9.38 5.78
CA LEU A 441 -23.55 10.37 5.34
C LEU A 441 -23.79 10.26 3.85
N ASP A 442 -24.92 10.80 3.41
CA ASP A 442 -25.17 11.04 1.99
C ASP A 442 -24.18 12.04 1.39
N ARG A 443 -24.18 12.16 0.06
CA ARG A 443 -23.23 13.02 -0.64
C ARG A 443 -23.32 14.48 -0.19
N ARG A 444 -24.53 15.00 0.01
CA ARG A 444 -24.74 16.37 0.46
C ARG A 444 -24.14 16.56 1.85
N GLY A 445 -24.49 15.71 2.81
CA GLY A 445 -23.96 15.74 4.17
C GLY A 445 -22.44 15.65 4.22
N GLN A 446 -21.83 14.78 3.42
CA GLN A 446 -20.36 14.69 3.30
C GLN A 446 -19.73 16.03 2.92
N THR A 447 -20.24 16.68 1.88
CA THR A 447 -19.70 17.96 1.40
C THR A 447 -19.97 19.10 2.37
N THR A 448 -21.15 19.13 3.00
CA THR A 448 -21.52 20.12 4.01
C THR A 448 -20.61 20.03 5.23
N ILE A 449 -20.45 18.84 5.83
CA ILE A 449 -19.60 18.66 7.01
C ILE A 449 -18.14 19.00 6.68
N PHE A 450 -17.65 18.58 5.51
CA PHE A 450 -16.29 18.94 5.09
C PHE A 450 -16.10 20.46 4.92
N GLY A 451 -17.06 21.14 4.29
CA GLY A 451 -17.04 22.60 4.15
C GLY A 451 -17.08 23.32 5.50
N LEU A 452 -17.91 22.86 6.44
CA LEU A 452 -17.99 23.43 7.78
C LEU A 452 -16.70 23.23 8.59
N ARG A 453 -16.16 22.00 8.62
CA ARG A 453 -14.91 21.67 9.33
C ARG A 453 -13.72 22.50 8.86
N THR A 454 -13.62 22.69 7.55
CA THR A 454 -12.49 23.43 6.97
C THR A 454 -12.67 24.94 7.08
N GLY A 455 -13.90 25.42 7.27
CA GLY A 455 -14.24 26.83 7.08
C GLY A 455 -14.17 27.29 5.62
N HIS A 456 -13.82 26.40 4.68
CA HIS A 456 -13.79 26.69 3.24
C HIS A 456 -15.14 26.33 2.63
N ASN A 457 -16.12 27.20 2.85
CA ASN A 457 -17.51 27.01 2.47
C ASN A 457 -18.13 28.32 1.95
N ARG A 458 -19.39 28.27 1.56
CA ARG A 458 -20.11 29.41 0.96
C ARG A 458 -20.70 30.41 1.97
N LEU A 459 -20.41 30.28 3.26
CA LEU A 459 -20.79 31.29 4.24
C LEU A 459 -20.11 32.63 3.94
N ARG A 460 -20.80 33.75 4.24
CA ARG A 460 -20.35 35.11 3.94
C ARG A 460 -18.98 35.41 4.51
N HIS A 461 -18.63 34.87 5.69
CA HIS A 461 -17.30 35.08 6.27
C HIS A 461 -16.18 34.68 5.30
N HIS A 462 -16.25 33.45 4.78
CA HIS A 462 -15.22 32.93 3.87
C HIS A 462 -15.31 33.59 2.49
N MET A 463 -16.52 33.72 1.95
CA MET A 463 -16.77 34.30 0.63
C MET A 463 -16.29 35.74 0.52
N ASN A 464 -16.58 36.58 1.52
CA ASN A 464 -16.11 37.96 1.57
C ASN A 464 -14.59 38.02 1.81
N ARG A 465 -14.07 37.26 2.78
CA ARG A 465 -12.64 37.32 3.15
C ARG A 465 -11.72 36.85 2.02
N VAL A 466 -12.01 35.68 1.43
CA VAL A 466 -11.12 34.99 0.49
C VAL A 466 -11.42 35.31 -0.96
N PHE A 467 -12.70 35.42 -1.34
CA PHE A 467 -13.10 35.64 -2.73
C PHE A 467 -13.58 37.06 -3.02
N LYS A 468 -13.68 37.93 -2.00
CA LYS A 468 -14.19 39.31 -2.12
C LYS A 468 -15.61 39.36 -2.69
N VAL A 469 -16.42 38.35 -2.36
CA VAL A 469 -17.83 38.27 -2.77
C VAL A 469 -18.72 38.83 -1.66
N GLY A 470 -19.64 39.73 -2.02
CA GLY A 470 -20.56 40.40 -1.10
C GLY A 470 -19.92 41.60 -0.39
N GLU A 471 -20.77 42.52 0.10
CA GLU A 471 -20.35 43.78 0.73
C GLU A 471 -19.88 43.61 2.18
N THR A 472 -20.35 42.56 2.87
CA THR A 472 -20.05 42.31 4.28
C THR A 472 -19.78 40.84 4.55
N ASN A 473 -19.02 40.57 5.61
CA ASN A 473 -18.79 39.23 6.16
C ASN A 473 -19.80 38.86 7.26
N LEU A 474 -20.68 39.79 7.64
CA LEU A 474 -21.66 39.61 8.70
C LEU A 474 -22.78 38.66 8.30
N CYS A 475 -23.22 37.87 9.28
CA CYS A 475 -24.43 37.07 9.22
C CYS A 475 -25.66 37.95 9.00
N SER A 476 -26.73 37.38 8.45
CA SER A 476 -28.01 38.08 8.27
C SER A 476 -28.62 38.57 9.58
N CYS A 477 -28.23 38.00 10.73
CA CYS A 477 -28.65 38.51 12.04
C CYS A 477 -27.94 39.81 12.46
N GLY A 478 -26.84 40.21 11.80
CA GLY A 478 -26.09 41.43 12.10
C GLY A 478 -25.08 41.33 13.25
N GLU A 479 -25.16 40.30 14.09
CA GLU A 479 -24.41 40.23 15.37
C GLU A 479 -22.94 39.82 15.24
N ALA A 480 -22.59 39.02 14.23
CA ALA A 480 -21.22 38.53 14.05
C ALA A 480 -20.95 38.13 12.59
N ALA A 481 -19.69 37.81 12.30
CA ALA A 481 -19.34 37.20 11.02
C ALA A 481 -20.05 35.85 10.82
N GLU A 482 -20.49 35.57 9.60
CA GLU A 482 -21.19 34.32 9.27
C GLU A 482 -20.18 33.16 9.18
N THR A 483 -19.75 32.65 10.34
CA THR A 483 -18.88 31.48 10.47
C THR A 483 -19.70 30.23 10.79
N ALA A 484 -19.12 29.04 10.59
CA ALA A 484 -19.75 27.78 10.99
C ALA A 484 -20.08 27.78 12.49
N GLU A 485 -19.18 28.28 13.33
CA GLU A 485 -19.40 28.43 14.77
C GLU A 485 -20.57 29.36 15.08
N HIS A 486 -20.61 30.55 14.48
CA HIS A 486 -21.73 31.47 14.70
C HIS A 486 -23.07 30.84 14.28
N VAL A 487 -23.13 30.25 13.09
CA VAL A 487 -24.34 29.61 12.57
C VAL A 487 -24.81 28.45 13.46
N LEU A 488 -23.88 27.58 13.88
CA LEU A 488 -24.18 26.34 14.60
C LEU A 488 -24.33 26.52 16.12
N GLN A 489 -23.82 27.59 16.71
CA GLN A 489 -23.87 27.82 18.16
C GLN A 489 -24.59 29.10 18.56
N ASN A 490 -24.33 30.23 17.89
CA ASN A 490 -24.55 31.56 18.49
C ASN A 490 -25.66 32.38 17.80
N CYS A 491 -26.02 32.05 16.57
CA CYS A 491 -26.89 32.90 15.75
C CYS A 491 -28.34 32.88 16.25
N GLN A 492 -28.84 33.99 16.78
CA GLN A 492 -30.20 34.09 17.33
C GLN A 492 -31.29 33.75 16.29
N THR A 493 -31.08 34.10 15.02
CA THR A 493 -32.00 33.78 13.93
C THR A 493 -32.28 32.29 13.80
N TYR A 494 -31.28 31.44 14.11
CA TYR A 494 -31.42 29.98 13.98
C TYR A 494 -31.69 29.28 15.32
N ASP A 495 -32.01 30.00 16.39
CA ASP A 495 -32.11 29.41 17.73
C ASP A 495 -33.25 28.40 17.87
N ALA A 496 -34.45 28.77 17.45
CA ALA A 496 -35.59 27.85 17.44
C ALA A 496 -35.32 26.60 16.59
N LEU A 497 -34.65 26.76 15.44
CA LEU A 497 -34.29 25.63 14.59
C LEU A 497 -33.24 24.74 15.26
N ARG A 498 -32.22 25.31 15.92
CA ARG A 498 -31.23 24.54 16.68
C ARG A 498 -31.91 23.72 17.78
N GLN A 499 -32.77 24.34 18.58
CA GLN A 499 -33.51 23.66 19.66
C GLN A 499 -34.42 22.55 19.12
N SER A 500 -34.96 22.69 17.91
CA SER A 500 -35.79 21.65 17.29
C SER A 500 -35.00 20.43 16.80
N ILE A 501 -33.68 20.56 16.59
CA ILE A 501 -32.80 19.49 16.09
C ILE A 501 -31.99 18.88 17.23
N TRP A 502 -31.55 19.70 18.17
CA TRP A 502 -30.83 19.32 19.37
C TRP A 502 -31.64 19.70 20.61
N ASN A 503 -32.18 18.68 21.28
CA ASN A 503 -32.97 18.86 22.50
C ASN A 503 -32.13 19.42 23.67
N GLU A 504 -30.82 19.23 23.62
CA GLU A 504 -29.86 19.71 24.61
C GLU A 504 -28.72 20.47 23.90
N ALA A 505 -28.00 21.30 24.65
CA ALA A 505 -26.88 22.05 24.10
C ALA A 505 -25.74 21.10 23.71
N VAL A 506 -25.50 20.95 22.40
CA VAL A 506 -24.38 20.16 21.86
C VAL A 506 -23.23 21.08 21.43
N ASP A 507 -22.02 20.76 21.89
CA ASP A 507 -20.82 21.54 21.59
C ASP A 507 -20.40 21.45 20.10
N MET A 508 -19.49 22.34 19.70
CA MET A 508 -19.07 22.48 18.30
C MET A 508 -18.27 21.26 17.81
N THR A 509 -17.47 20.66 18.68
CA THR A 509 -16.68 19.47 18.37
C THR A 509 -17.60 18.29 18.10
N THR A 510 -18.61 18.07 18.92
CA THR A 510 -19.58 16.99 18.74
C THR A 510 -20.40 17.18 17.46
N LYS A 511 -20.85 18.42 17.16
CA LYS A 511 -21.59 18.73 15.92
C LYS A 511 -20.78 18.45 14.64
N LEU A 512 -19.45 18.65 14.66
CA LEU A 512 -18.60 18.51 13.47
C LEU A 512 -17.79 17.21 13.41
N TYR A 513 -17.40 16.64 14.54
CA TYR A 513 -16.49 15.50 14.65
C TYR A 513 -17.07 14.34 15.46
N GLY A 514 -18.32 14.45 15.91
CA GLY A 514 -19.02 13.42 16.63
C GLY A 514 -19.42 12.21 15.79
N PRO A 515 -20.23 11.30 16.37
CA PRO A 515 -20.72 10.11 15.68
C PRO A 515 -21.61 10.45 14.47
N PRO A 516 -21.81 9.49 13.52
CA PRO A 516 -22.56 9.74 12.29
C PRO A 516 -23.92 10.42 12.46
N HIS A 517 -24.70 10.04 13.47
CA HIS A 517 -26.01 10.63 13.73
C HIS A 517 -25.94 12.13 14.10
N GLU A 518 -24.88 12.57 14.78
CA GLU A 518 -24.69 14.00 15.07
C GLU A 518 -24.26 14.77 13.81
N LEU A 519 -23.45 14.16 12.95
CA LEU A 519 -23.08 14.76 11.67
C LEU A 519 -24.30 14.89 10.74
N GLU A 520 -25.20 13.90 10.75
CA GLU A 520 -26.47 13.94 10.03
C GLU A 520 -27.38 15.06 10.55
N ARG A 521 -27.48 15.24 11.87
CA ARG A 521 -28.19 16.37 12.50
C ARG A 521 -27.64 17.71 12.04
N THR A 522 -26.32 17.86 12.04
CA THR A 522 -25.65 19.09 11.56
C THR A 522 -25.93 19.35 10.07
N ALA A 523 -25.83 18.33 9.22
CA ALA A 523 -26.15 18.47 7.80
C ALA A 523 -27.63 18.84 7.58
N ALA A 524 -28.54 18.21 8.32
CA ALA A 524 -29.97 18.50 8.26
C ALA A 524 -30.30 19.92 8.75
N PHE A 525 -29.62 20.40 9.80
CA PHE A 525 -29.74 21.77 10.27
C PHE A 525 -29.39 22.77 9.17
N ILE A 526 -28.23 22.62 8.52
CA ILE A 526 -27.81 23.49 7.41
C ILE A 526 -28.83 23.47 6.27
N ALA A 527 -29.33 22.29 5.91
CA ALA A 527 -30.33 22.15 4.85
C ALA A 527 -31.65 22.86 5.21
N LYS A 528 -32.16 22.68 6.42
CA LYS A 528 -33.40 23.32 6.91
C LYS A 528 -33.26 24.82 7.10
N ALA A 529 -32.08 25.28 7.50
CA ALA A 529 -31.76 26.70 7.64
C ALA A 529 -31.67 27.44 6.29
N GLY A 530 -31.69 26.72 5.17
CA GLY A 530 -31.54 27.31 3.84
C GLY A 530 -30.14 27.86 3.57
N ILE A 531 -29.14 27.40 4.33
CA ILE A 531 -27.78 27.92 4.26
C ILE A 531 -27.02 27.20 3.16
N ALA A 532 -26.43 27.96 2.24
CA ALA A 532 -25.49 27.43 1.26
C ALA A 532 -24.11 27.29 1.91
N VAL A 533 -23.61 26.06 1.98
CA VAL A 533 -22.27 25.70 2.50
C VAL A 533 -21.41 25.16 1.36
#